data_AF-A0A4Y2M878-F1
#
_entry.id   AF-A0A4Y2M878-F1
#
_cell.length_a   1.000
_cell.length_b   1.000
_cell.length_c   1.000
_cell.angle_alpha   90.00
_cell.angle_beta   90.00
_cell.angle_gamma   90.00
#
_symmetry.space_group_name_H-M   'P 1'
#
loop_
_entity.id
_entity.type
_entity.pdbx_description
1 polymer ?
#
loop_
_entity_poly.entity_id
_entity_poly.type
_entity_poly.pdbx_seq_one_letter_code
_entity_poly.pdbx_strand_id
1 'polypeptide(L)'
;MKQFVKALPKEGGCFKYLRDQFPGLSEAKLKEGVFVGPDIRKMMKDENLETKMETNERKAWESFKLVITSFLGNRKNPNYKSIVEEIIKNFKILGCSMSLKVHFLDSHLDYFPEKSG
;
A
#
# COMPACT_ATOMS: atom_id res chain seq x y z
N MET A 1 2.91 -0.47 -2.12
CA MET A 1 3.86 -1.46 -1.57
C MET A 1 5.21 -0.86 -1.18
N LYS A 2 6.05 -0.43 -2.14
CA LYS A 2 7.41 0.08 -1.84
C LYS A 2 7.47 1.10 -0.70
N GLN A 3 6.68 2.18 -0.80
CA GLN A 3 6.68 3.25 0.20
C GLN A 3 6.18 2.80 1.57
N PHE A 4 5.15 1.95 1.59
CA PHE A 4 4.61 1.37 2.82
C PHE A 4 5.69 0.59 3.58
N VAL A 5 6.35 -0.37 2.92
CA VAL A 5 7.38 -1.21 3.57
C VAL A 5 8.61 -0.41 3.98
N LYS A 6 8.97 0.62 3.22
CA LYS A 6 10.04 1.55 3.60
C LYS A 6 9.74 2.27 4.92
N ALA A 7 8.51 2.70 5.13
CA ALA A 7 8.08 3.42 6.31
C ALA A 7 7.90 2.53 7.55
N LEU A 8 7.78 1.21 7.39
CA LEU A 8 7.66 0.29 8.53
C LEU A 8 8.91 0.34 9.44
N PRO A 9 8.75 0.37 10.77
CA PRO A 9 9.84 0.18 11.72
C PRO A 9 10.50 -1.18 11.50
N LYS A 10 11.83 -1.21 11.36
CA LYS A 10 12.56 -2.47 11.04
C LYS A 10 12.52 -3.49 12.17
N GLU A 11 12.35 -3.01 13.39
CA GLU A 11 12.15 -3.84 14.57
C GLU A 11 10.66 -4.12 14.89
N GLY A 12 9.74 -3.54 14.11
CA GLY A 12 8.30 -3.69 14.29
C GLY A 12 7.78 -5.08 13.90
N GLY A 13 6.65 -5.47 14.49
CA GLY A 13 6.03 -6.79 14.29
C GLY A 13 5.72 -7.08 12.82
N CYS A 14 5.17 -6.11 12.09
CA CYS A 14 4.85 -6.24 10.67
C CYS A 14 6.10 -6.48 9.81
N PHE A 15 7.19 -5.74 10.03
CA PHE A 15 8.42 -5.92 9.24
C PHE A 15 9.10 -7.27 9.52
N LYS A 16 9.14 -7.70 10.79
CA LYS A 16 9.65 -9.02 11.18
C LYS A 16 8.83 -10.14 10.54
N TYR A 17 7.50 -10.03 10.57
CA TYR A 17 6.63 -11.00 9.92
C TYR A 17 6.85 -11.07 8.41
N LEU A 18 7.02 -9.92 7.74
CA LEU A 18 7.34 -9.89 6.31
C LEU A 18 8.67 -10.57 6.00
N ARG A 19 9.68 -10.42 6.86
CA ARG A 19 10.95 -11.13 6.72
C ARG A 19 10.76 -12.64 6.75
N ASP A 20 9.92 -13.14 7.65
CA ASP A 20 9.64 -14.57 7.79
C ASP A 20 8.79 -15.12 6.64
N GLN A 21 7.87 -14.32 6.10
CA GLN A 21 7.01 -14.71 4.97
C GLN A 21 7.75 -14.75 3.62
N PHE A 22 8.87 -14.05 3.50
CA PHE A 22 9.66 -13.93 2.28
C PHE A 22 11.14 -14.27 2.50
N PRO A 23 11.47 -15.52 2.92
CA PRO A 23 12.85 -15.89 3.23
C PRO A 23 13.78 -15.86 2.01
N GLY A 24 13.23 -15.90 0.80
CA GLY A 24 13.97 -15.75 -0.46
C GLY A 24 14.31 -14.30 -0.84
N LEU A 25 13.77 -13.30 -0.14
CA LEU A 25 14.14 -11.90 -0.34
C LEU A 25 15.31 -11.53 0.57
N SER A 26 16.30 -10.85 0.00
CA SER A 26 17.36 -10.27 0.83
C SER A 26 16.80 -9.16 1.71
N GLU A 27 17.45 -8.93 2.85
CA GLU A 27 17.04 -7.86 3.78
C GLU A 27 17.05 -6.48 3.10
N ALA A 28 18.01 -6.23 2.19
CA ALA A 28 18.06 -5.01 1.40
C ALA A 28 16.83 -4.86 0.48
N LYS A 29 16.42 -5.92 -0.22
CA LYS A 29 15.20 -5.91 -1.04
C LYS A 29 13.96 -5.66 -0.19
N LEU A 30 13.88 -6.29 0.98
CA LEU A 30 12.77 -6.13 1.91
C LEU A 30 12.71 -4.68 2.44
N LYS A 31 13.82 -4.14 2.93
CA LYS A 31 13.93 -2.74 3.43
C LYS A 31 13.58 -1.73 2.34
N GLU A 32 14.03 -1.98 1.12
CA GLU A 32 13.75 -1.12 -0.03
C GLU A 32 12.34 -1.32 -0.61
N GLY A 33 11.56 -2.26 -0.09
CA GLY A 33 10.20 -2.56 -0.54
C GLY A 33 10.16 -3.08 -1.98
N VAL A 34 11.16 -3.85 -2.38
CA VAL A 34 11.30 -4.46 -3.71
C VAL A 34 10.61 -5.82 -3.71
N PHE A 35 9.41 -5.84 -4.26
CA PHE A 35 8.56 -7.02 -4.37
C PHE A 35 8.14 -7.22 -5.82
N VAL A 36 8.06 -8.47 -6.26
CA VAL A 36 7.49 -8.81 -7.57
C VAL A 36 5.97 -8.99 -7.47
N GLY A 37 5.30 -9.08 -8.62
CA GLY A 37 3.84 -9.25 -8.69
C GLY A 37 3.31 -10.40 -7.81
N PRO A 38 3.90 -11.61 -7.86
CA PRO A 38 3.52 -12.72 -6.97
C PRO A 38 3.63 -12.40 -5.49
N ASP A 39 4.71 -11.72 -5.06
CA ASP A 39 4.90 -11.35 -3.65
C ASP A 39 3.80 -10.39 -3.17
N ILE A 40 3.49 -9.38 -4.00
CA ILE A 40 2.43 -8.41 -3.70
C ILE A 40 1.08 -9.14 -3.59
N ARG A 41 0.78 -10.06 -4.52
CA ARG A 41 -0.46 -10.86 -4.47
C ARG A 41 -0.51 -11.75 -3.23
N LYS A 42 0.61 -12.32 -2.80
CA LYS A 42 0.71 -13.09 -1.55
C LYS A 42 0.40 -12.20 -0.35
N MET A 43 1.05 -11.03 -0.24
CA MET A 43 0.79 -10.08 0.85
C MET A 43 -0.67 -9.61 0.91
N MET A 44 -1.27 -9.31 -0.25
CA MET A 44 -2.66 -8.83 -0.32
C MET A 44 -3.69 -9.87 0.13
N LYS A 45 -3.35 -11.17 0.10
CA LYS A 45 -4.21 -12.28 0.51
C LYS A 45 -3.93 -12.75 1.94
N ASP A 46 -2.87 -12.26 2.56
CA ASP A 46 -2.43 -12.71 3.88
C ASP A 46 -3.20 -11.95 4.97
N GLU A 47 -4.28 -12.57 5.45
CA GLU A 47 -5.12 -12.01 6.51
C GLU A 47 -4.37 -11.88 7.86
N ASN A 48 -3.34 -12.72 8.08
CA ASN A 48 -2.55 -12.66 9.31
C ASN A 48 -1.63 -11.45 9.34
N LEU A 49 -1.28 -10.88 8.19
CA LEU A 49 -0.39 -9.72 8.11
C LEU A 49 -0.93 -8.54 8.92
N GLU A 50 -2.24 -8.28 8.86
CA GLU A 50 -2.89 -7.20 9.61
C GLU A 50 -2.79 -7.38 11.12
N THR A 51 -2.80 -8.62 11.60
CA THR A 51 -2.65 -8.92 13.04
C THR A 51 -1.28 -8.56 13.58
N LYS A 52 -0.28 -8.37 12.71
CA LYS A 52 1.09 -8.00 13.06
C LYS A 52 1.35 -6.49 12.96
N MET A 53 0.37 -5.73 12.50
CA MET A 53 0.47 -4.29 12.30
C MET A 53 0.02 -3.50 13.52
N GLU A 54 0.78 -2.46 13.84
CA GLU A 54 0.37 -1.41 14.76
C GLU A 54 -0.77 -0.56 14.19
N THR A 55 -1.43 0.24 15.03
CA THR A 55 -2.63 1.01 14.64
C THR A 55 -2.44 1.85 13.37
N ASN A 56 -1.33 2.60 13.27
CA ASN A 56 -1.08 3.47 12.10
C ASN A 56 -0.67 2.68 10.86
N GLU A 57 0.09 1.59 11.04
CA GLU A 57 0.47 0.67 9.97
C GLU A 57 -0.79 0.02 9.37
N ARG A 58 -1.71 -0.43 10.23
CA ARG A 58 -2.97 -1.06 9.83
C ARG A 58 -3.86 -0.10 9.06
N LYS A 59 -4.08 1.13 9.56
CA LYS A 59 -4.87 2.14 8.84
C LYS A 59 -4.31 2.44 7.45
N ALA A 60 -2.98 2.60 7.35
CA ALA A 60 -2.32 2.82 6.07
C ALA A 60 -2.45 1.60 5.14
N TRP A 61 -2.32 0.39 5.67
CA TRP A 61 -2.48 -0.85 4.91
C TRP A 61 -3.91 -1.05 4.40
N GLU A 62 -4.92 -0.86 5.25
CA GLU A 62 -6.33 -0.94 4.88
C GLU A 62 -6.68 0.06 3.77
N SER A 63 -6.22 1.31 3.91
CA SER A 63 -6.37 2.33 2.86
C SER A 63 -5.66 1.92 1.56
N PHE A 64 -4.47 1.33 1.66
CA PHE A 64 -3.75 0.81 0.50
C PHE A 64 -4.51 -0.33 -0.18
N LYS A 65 -5.04 -1.28 0.58
CA LYS A 65 -5.88 -2.35 0.04
C LYS A 65 -7.10 -1.79 -0.69
N LEU A 66 -7.79 -0.84 -0.06
CA LEU A 66 -8.99 -0.20 -0.60
C LEU A 66 -8.72 0.51 -1.93
N VAL A 67 -7.61 1.23 -2.04
CA VAL A 67 -7.17 1.86 -3.30
C VAL A 67 -6.93 0.81 -4.37
N ILE A 68 -6.17 -0.25 -4.06
CA ILE A 68 -5.86 -1.32 -5.03
C ILE A 68 -7.14 -2.02 -5.51
N THR A 69 -8.07 -2.36 -4.61
CA THR A 69 -9.34 -3.00 -4.99
C THR A 69 -10.25 -2.07 -5.77
N SER A 70 -10.25 -0.77 -5.44
CA SER A 70 -11.05 0.23 -6.16
C SER A 70 -10.49 0.55 -7.54
N PHE A 71 -9.17 0.41 -7.75
CA PHE A 71 -8.50 0.63 -9.03
C PHE A 71 -8.61 -0.54 -10.00
N LEU A 72 -8.56 -1.76 -9.50
CA LEU A 72 -8.53 -2.97 -10.32
C LEU A 72 -9.93 -3.42 -10.78
N GLY A 73 -10.98 -2.68 -10.41
CA GLY A 73 -12.35 -2.94 -10.85
C GLY A 73 -12.71 -2.19 -12.13
N ASN A 74 -13.56 -2.79 -12.97
CA ASN A 74 -14.08 -2.17 -14.20
C ASN A 74 -15.05 -0.98 -13.97
N ARG A 75 -15.24 -0.55 -12.72
CA ARG A 75 -16.12 0.57 -12.35
C ARG A 75 -15.38 1.52 -11.43
N LYS A 76 -15.32 2.79 -11.82
CA LYS A 76 -14.82 3.87 -10.96
C LYS A 76 -15.75 3.97 -9.74
N ASN A 77 -15.20 3.78 -8.55
CA ASN A 77 -15.94 3.99 -7.31
C ASN A 77 -16.32 5.48 -7.22
N PRO A 78 -17.59 5.87 -6.98
CA PRO A 78 -17.97 7.28 -6.85
C PRO A 78 -17.18 8.00 -5.75
N ASN A 79 -16.71 7.26 -4.74
CA ASN A 79 -15.92 7.79 -3.61
C ASN A 79 -14.41 7.75 -3.88
N TYR A 80 -13.99 7.66 -5.15
CA TYR A 80 -12.59 7.52 -5.51
C TYR A 80 -11.70 8.64 -4.95
N LYS A 81 -12.16 9.89 -5.04
CA LYS A 81 -11.43 11.05 -4.52
C LYS A 81 -11.16 10.92 -3.02
N SER A 82 -12.18 10.61 -2.22
CA SER A 82 -12.02 10.46 -0.76
C SER A 82 -11.11 9.29 -0.40
N ILE A 83 -11.17 8.18 -1.16
CA ILE A 83 -10.29 7.02 -0.96
C ILE A 83 -8.82 7.40 -1.19
N VAL A 84 -8.53 8.22 -2.22
CA VAL A 84 -7.15 8.67 -2.47
C VAL A 84 -6.68 9.71 -1.45
N GLU A 85 -7.54 10.63 -1.03
CA GLU A 85 -7.22 11.59 0.04
C GLU A 85 -6.91 10.84 1.35
N GLU A 86 -7.68 9.80 1.67
CA GLU A 86 -7.50 8.98 2.88
C GLU A 86 -6.17 8.22 2.87
N ILE A 87 -5.79 7.55 1.77
CA ILE A 87 -4.50 6.86 1.70
C ILE A 87 -3.34 7.85 1.83
N ILE A 88 -3.42 9.03 1.21
CA ILE A 88 -2.36 10.04 1.27
C ILE A 88 -2.19 10.52 2.70
N LYS A 89 -3.30 10.77 3.41
CA LYS A 89 -3.30 11.16 4.83
C LYS A 89 -2.65 10.06 5.69
N ASN A 90 -3.09 8.81 5.55
CA ASN A 90 -2.58 7.71 6.37
C ASN A 90 -1.11 7.40 6.06
N PHE A 91 -0.68 7.55 4.81
CA PHE A 91 0.72 7.40 4.41
C PHE A 91 1.59 8.52 4.99
N LYS A 92 1.12 9.77 5.01
CA LYS A 92 1.82 10.88 5.67
C LYS A 92 1.98 10.63 7.17
N ILE A 93 0.93 10.16 7.86
CA ILE A 93 0.98 9.80 9.29
C ILE A 93 1.99 8.69 9.55
N LEU A 94 2.05 7.68 8.68
CA LEU A 94 3.02 6.59 8.77
C LEU A 94 4.46 7.03 8.44
N GLY A 95 4.66 8.24 7.90
CA GLY A 95 5.97 8.73 7.47
C GLY A 95 6.41 8.23 6.09
N CYS A 96 5.47 7.76 5.26
CA CYS A 96 5.77 7.39 3.87
C CYS A 96 6.13 8.64 3.04
N SER A 97 7.22 8.55 2.28
CA SER A 97 7.53 9.60 1.30
C SER A 97 6.52 9.58 0.15
N MET A 98 6.01 10.75 -0.25
CA MET A 98 5.16 10.87 -1.43
C MET A 98 6.00 10.58 -2.67
N SER A 99 5.81 9.39 -3.25
CA SER A 99 6.39 9.09 -4.56
C SER A 99 5.69 9.88 -5.66
N LEU A 100 6.38 10.11 -6.79
CA LEU A 100 5.81 10.77 -7.96
C LEU A 100 4.48 10.14 -8.42
N LYS A 101 4.32 8.81 -8.26
CA LYS A 101 3.07 8.12 -8.57
C LYS A 101 1.93 8.51 -7.63
N VAL A 102 2.21 8.69 -6.34
CA VAL A 102 1.22 9.14 -5.33
C VAL A 102 0.84 10.60 -5.58
N HIS A 103 1.81 11.44 -5.93
CA HIS A 103 1.55 12.83 -6.33
C HIS A 103 0.74 12.91 -7.63
N PHE A 104 1.05 12.07 -8.62
CA PHE A 104 0.28 11.99 -9.86
C PHE A 104 -1.16 11.53 -9.59
N LEU A 105 -1.32 10.52 -8.73
CA LEU A 105 -2.62 10.07 -8.23
C LEU A 105 -3.41 11.23 -7.62
N ASP A 106 -2.80 12.02 -6.72
CA ASP A 106 -3.41 13.18 -6.05
C ASP A 106 -3.77 14.31 -7.03
N SER A 107 -2.84 14.68 -7.92
CA SER A 107 -2.98 15.83 -8.83
C SER A 107 -3.91 15.59 -10.01
N HIS A 108 -4.18 14.33 -10.36
CA HIS A 108 -4.94 13.97 -11.57
C HIS A 108 -6.13 13.05 -11.28
N LEU A 109 -6.71 13.12 -10.07
CA LEU A 109 -7.94 12.38 -9.73
C LEU A 109 -9.08 12.64 -10.72
N ASP A 110 -9.15 13.87 -11.22
CA ASP A 110 -10.18 14.36 -12.14
C ASP A 110 -9.94 13.88 -13.60
N TYR A 111 -8.75 13.37 -13.92
CA TYR A 111 -8.35 13.00 -15.28
C TYR A 111 -8.72 11.56 -15.67
N PHE A 112 -9.15 10.73 -14.71
CA PHE A 112 -9.58 9.36 -15.01
C PHE A 112 -10.95 9.40 -15.72
N PRO A 113 -11.03 9.04 -17.02
CA PRO A 113 -12.27 9.08 -17.77
C PRO A 113 -13.33 8.19 -17.11
N GLU A 114 -14.58 8.65 -17.12
CA GLU A 114 -15.68 7.97 -16.43
C GLU A 114 -15.92 6.55 -16.95
N LYS A 115 -15.52 6.26 -18.20
CA LYS A 115 -15.63 4.96 -18.86
C LYS A 115 -14.57 4.84 -19.95
N SER A 116 -13.90 3.69 -20.03
CA SER A 116 -13.50 3.15 -21.34
C SER A 116 -14.56 2.14 -21.70
N GLY A 117 -15.53 2.57 -22.51
CA GLY A 117 -16.48 1.70 -23.18
C GLY A 117 -15.88 1.22 -24.49
#